data_AF-A0A6M2A2R2-F1
#
_entry.id   AF-A0A6M2A2R2-F1
#
_cell.length_a   1.000
_cell.length_b   1.000
_cell.length_c   1.000
_cell.angle_alpha   90.00
_cell.angle_beta   90.00
_cell.angle_gamma   90.00
#
_symmetry.space_group_name_H-M   'P 1'
#
loop_
_entity.id
_entity.type
_entity.pdbx_description
1 polymer ?
#
loop_
_entity_poly.entity_id
_entity_poly.type
_entity_poly.pdbx_seq_one_letter_code
_entity_poly.pdbx_strand_id
1 'polypeptide(L)'
;MYDNLAEEILSRVLLNKCEPPKLTWSQSPEDPLRLRVSLVCLYRKGAAKFFYDMVARWLIPGKQLEVSLHFATYYKGYTVSEIVLLLENAKDIAWAKHNAPFLEKEILMGVHSIYHAKKILELRGLSLDEKTVLVQEKIAAMVRRFPRAFDYDIFGEMQHLFLTSKEDFKAIRGPSEIGRIVFTLYLFRINLEKKMAKNPSKRHVCLRLKKTLLHTPFGLKEVLSIFVGLNFLKEHELFEERHFLSAVSQFIPGIQSIPGSFFALEDEKHQRFYLDVEKPTQRPFSSCEIKELEKGLKAKIRARVEQLVPPVFMPRNEEEVMRGILTLSHQLKYLRDLPQMMISFDEQTDTELCFTVILVRILHPDSLPIKELLGSGKLSDSISIDRIKVVGMLRRKHPKEATVMRIRLPSATFLRENFSVDLLQARLELVKEMKSAFGEVRDYNGGMIAKQSENFKALKKELRKDAEKHALLLQNFFHAIFPAALSTTLDPKLLKILFQMLVDMMQSSKETVLLKSKQASDYLFVMTKLSELSLKQKVWSRIESLHIPSNELLSMQMQVFDTFYLGFLYLNPARDKQKTFLETIPESLAMNIM
;
A
#
# COMPACT_ATOMS: atom_id res chain seq x y z
N MET A 1 26.15 -38.18 43.98
CA MET A 1 24.82 -38.76 43.68
C MET A 1 24.53 -38.76 42.19
N TYR A 2 24.58 -37.61 41.51
CA TYR A 2 24.33 -37.53 40.06
C TYR A 2 25.35 -38.25 39.17
N ASP A 3 26.63 -38.23 39.54
CA ASP A 3 27.67 -38.96 38.79
C ASP A 3 27.51 -40.48 38.88
N ASN A 4 27.09 -40.99 40.05
CA ASN A 4 26.83 -42.42 40.23
C ASN A 4 25.66 -42.89 39.34
N LEU A 5 24.57 -42.10 39.27
CA LEU A 5 23.43 -42.40 38.40
C LEU A 5 23.82 -42.31 36.91
N ALA A 6 24.62 -41.30 36.54
CA ALA A 6 25.12 -41.17 35.18
C ALA A 6 26.03 -42.34 34.78
N GLU A 7 26.90 -42.78 35.68
CA GLU A 7 27.79 -43.93 35.48
C GLU A 7 27.00 -45.25 35.40
N GLU A 8 25.96 -45.41 36.20
CA GLU A 8 25.04 -46.56 36.12
C GLU A 8 24.32 -46.61 34.76
N ILE A 9 23.72 -45.49 34.32
CA ILE A 9 23.02 -45.42 33.03
C ILE A 9 24.01 -45.64 31.88
N LEU A 10 25.18 -45.02 31.93
CA LEU A 10 26.22 -45.16 30.92
C LEU A 10 26.66 -46.62 30.80
N SER A 11 26.92 -47.27 31.93
CA SER A 11 27.27 -48.69 31.99
C SER A 11 26.14 -49.52 31.37
N ARG A 12 24.90 -49.36 31.85
CA ARG A 12 23.73 -50.13 31.38
C ARG A 12 23.48 -49.99 29.88
N VAL A 13 23.62 -48.79 29.33
CA VAL A 13 23.36 -48.54 27.90
C VAL A 13 24.53 -49.04 27.04
N LEU A 14 25.77 -48.89 27.48
CA LEU A 14 26.97 -49.25 26.71
C LEU A 14 27.50 -50.68 26.91
N LEU A 15 26.84 -51.51 27.71
CA LEU A 15 27.20 -52.93 27.99
C LEU A 15 27.56 -53.78 26.74
N ASN A 16 27.07 -53.43 25.55
CA ASN A 16 27.25 -54.22 24.31
C ASN A 16 28.34 -53.69 23.35
N LYS A 17 29.27 -52.82 23.77
CA LYS A 17 30.35 -52.25 22.92
C LYS A 17 29.89 -51.57 21.62
N CYS A 18 28.63 -51.12 21.54
CA CYS A 18 28.15 -50.33 20.40
C CYS A 18 28.47 -48.85 20.58
N GLU A 19 28.88 -48.17 19.50
CA GLU A 19 29.14 -46.73 19.52
C GLU A 19 27.83 -45.91 19.69
N PRO A 20 27.84 -44.81 20.45
CA PRO A 20 26.70 -43.90 20.57
C PRO A 20 26.41 -43.14 19.26
N PRO A 21 25.17 -42.64 19.04
CA PRO A 21 24.06 -42.56 19.98
C PRO A 21 23.31 -43.89 20.15
N LYS A 22 22.88 -44.19 21.38
CA LYS A 22 22.12 -45.40 21.70
C LYS A 22 20.93 -45.09 22.59
N LEU A 23 19.82 -45.75 22.28
CA LEU A 23 18.57 -45.68 23.02
C LEU A 23 18.23 -47.06 23.58
N THR A 24 17.73 -47.14 24.82
CA THR A 24 17.29 -48.40 25.42
C THR A 24 15.93 -48.23 26.08
N TRP A 25 15.05 -49.17 25.81
CA TRP A 25 13.71 -49.27 26.41
C TRP A 25 13.73 -50.41 27.43
N SER A 26 13.26 -50.14 28.65
CA SER A 26 13.15 -51.15 29.70
C SER A 26 11.85 -50.96 30.46
N GLN A 27 11.20 -52.06 30.82
CA GLN A 27 9.97 -52.06 31.61
C GLN A 27 10.32 -52.53 33.01
N SER A 28 9.77 -51.88 34.05
CA SER A 28 10.02 -52.31 35.42
C SER A 28 9.40 -53.69 35.67
N PRO A 29 10.12 -54.66 36.24
CA PRO A 29 9.53 -55.94 36.63
C PRO A 29 8.55 -55.79 37.81
N GLU A 30 8.74 -54.77 38.65
CA GLU A 30 7.91 -54.48 39.82
C GLU A 30 6.62 -53.71 39.46
N ASP A 31 6.65 -52.97 38.36
CA ASP A 31 5.52 -52.16 37.90
C ASP A 31 5.43 -52.22 36.36
N PRO A 32 4.55 -53.07 35.80
CA PRO A 32 4.43 -53.23 34.36
C PRO A 32 3.89 -51.98 33.67
N LEU A 33 3.36 -50.98 34.38
CA LEU A 33 2.93 -49.72 33.79
C LEU A 33 4.06 -48.69 33.71
N ARG A 34 5.20 -48.97 34.35
CA ARG A 34 6.36 -48.10 34.35
C ARG A 34 7.32 -48.45 33.21
N LEU A 35 7.45 -47.52 32.27
CA LEU A 35 8.37 -47.62 31.13
C LEU A 35 9.55 -46.66 31.32
N ARG A 36 10.76 -47.20 31.23
CA ARG A 36 12.01 -46.45 31.34
C ARG A 36 12.70 -46.39 29.97
N VAL A 37 13.07 -45.19 29.57
CA VAL A 37 13.74 -44.90 28.30
C VAL A 37 15.04 -44.17 28.59
N SER A 38 16.17 -44.76 28.20
CA SER A 38 17.49 -44.17 28.44
C SER A 38 18.18 -43.86 27.12
N LEU A 39 18.79 -42.67 27.04
CA LEU A 39 19.56 -42.17 25.92
C LEU A 39 21.00 -41.89 26.37
N VAL A 40 21.96 -42.39 25.58
CA VAL A 40 23.37 -41.98 25.65
C VAL A 40 23.80 -41.52 24.27
N CYS A 41 24.28 -40.28 24.15
CA CYS A 41 24.87 -39.76 22.92
C CYS A 41 26.09 -38.90 23.21
N LEU A 42 26.92 -38.62 22.19
CA LEU A 42 27.95 -37.58 22.31
C LEU A 42 27.32 -36.26 22.76
N TYR A 43 28.06 -35.48 23.57
CA TYR A 43 27.53 -34.25 24.12
C TYR A 43 26.98 -33.32 23.06
N ARG A 44 25.73 -32.94 23.26
CA ARG A 44 25.08 -31.95 22.42
C ARG A 44 24.09 -31.14 23.21
N LYS A 45 24.23 -29.82 23.07
CA LYS A 45 23.27 -28.85 23.62
C LYS A 45 21.87 -29.10 23.06
N GLY A 46 20.92 -29.35 23.96
CA GLY A 46 19.52 -29.58 23.62
C GLY A 46 19.14 -31.02 23.24
N ALA A 47 20.09 -31.97 23.22
CA ALA A 47 19.77 -33.38 22.93
C ALA A 47 18.81 -33.99 23.96
N ALA A 48 19.02 -33.71 25.24
CA ALA A 48 18.13 -34.19 26.31
C ALA A 48 16.71 -33.61 26.23
N LYS A 49 16.57 -32.32 25.86
CA LYS A 49 15.26 -31.68 25.65
C LYS A 49 14.55 -32.30 24.44
N PHE A 50 15.24 -32.43 23.31
CA PHE A 50 14.69 -33.08 22.11
C PHE A 50 14.25 -34.51 22.42
N PHE A 51 15.06 -35.29 23.13
CA PHE A 51 14.72 -36.64 23.57
C PHE A 51 13.46 -36.66 24.46
N TYR A 52 13.38 -35.75 25.44
CA TYR A 52 12.21 -35.58 26.29
C TYR A 52 10.94 -35.31 25.47
N ASP A 53 10.98 -34.31 24.59
CA ASP A 53 9.83 -33.94 23.77
C ASP A 53 9.39 -35.11 22.88
N MET A 54 10.35 -35.86 22.33
CA MET A 54 10.06 -37.02 21.49
C MET A 54 9.28 -38.10 22.24
N VAL A 55 9.76 -38.48 23.41
CA VAL A 55 9.20 -39.57 24.22
C VAL A 55 7.88 -39.15 24.86
N ALA A 56 7.80 -37.97 25.47
CA ALA A 56 6.64 -37.55 26.24
C ALA A 56 5.39 -37.31 25.37
N ARG A 57 5.54 -37.06 24.05
CA ARG A 57 4.44 -36.57 23.20
C ARG A 57 4.10 -37.45 22.02
N TRP A 58 5.07 -38.20 21.49
CA TRP A 58 4.88 -38.96 20.26
C TRP A 58 5.10 -40.46 20.44
N LEU A 59 5.37 -40.93 21.66
CA LEU A 59 5.39 -42.36 21.96
C LEU A 59 3.98 -42.98 21.84
N ILE A 60 2.93 -42.25 22.25
CA ILE A 60 1.53 -42.63 22.03
C ILE A 60 0.84 -41.51 21.24
N PRO A 61 0.40 -41.75 19.99
CA PRO A 61 -0.22 -40.73 19.16
C PRO A 61 -1.45 -40.11 19.81
N GLY A 62 -1.50 -38.77 19.84
CA GLY A 62 -2.63 -38.02 20.38
C GLY A 62 -2.70 -37.98 21.91
N LYS A 63 -1.73 -38.56 22.63
CA LYS A 63 -1.69 -38.56 24.09
C LYS A 63 -0.37 -37.96 24.62
N GLN A 64 -0.48 -36.94 25.46
CA GLN A 64 0.66 -36.43 26.23
C GLN A 64 0.87 -37.33 27.44
N LEU A 65 2.07 -37.90 27.58
CA LEU A 65 2.40 -38.85 28.63
C LEU A 65 2.91 -38.14 29.88
N GLU A 66 2.50 -38.64 31.04
CA GLU A 66 2.99 -38.16 32.33
C GLU A 66 4.40 -38.71 32.58
N VAL A 67 5.36 -37.78 32.72
CA VAL A 67 6.76 -38.10 33.00
C VAL A 67 6.98 -38.08 34.51
N SER A 68 7.07 -39.27 35.11
CA SER A 68 7.31 -39.42 36.55
C SER A 68 8.73 -39.02 36.97
N LEU A 69 9.73 -39.19 36.09
CA LEU A 69 11.11 -38.76 36.31
C LEU A 69 11.76 -38.39 34.98
N HIS A 70 12.44 -37.25 34.95
CA HIS A 70 13.36 -36.90 33.88
C HIS A 70 14.73 -36.57 34.47
N PHE A 71 15.72 -37.38 34.11
CA PHE A 71 17.11 -37.15 34.42
C PHE A 71 17.87 -36.79 33.13
N ALA A 72 18.71 -35.77 33.20
CA ALA A 72 19.60 -35.40 32.11
C ALA A 72 20.87 -34.77 32.68
N THR A 73 22.03 -35.28 32.28
CA THR A 73 23.31 -34.71 32.66
C THR A 73 24.35 -34.84 31.55
N TYR A 74 25.43 -34.09 31.70
CA TYR A 74 26.65 -34.26 30.91
C TYR A 74 27.67 -35.03 31.75
N TYR A 75 28.15 -36.15 31.22
CA TYR A 75 29.10 -37.01 31.93
C TYR A 75 30.10 -37.64 30.95
N LYS A 76 31.40 -37.47 31.22
CA LYS A 76 32.53 -38.03 30.43
C LYS A 76 32.42 -37.81 28.90
N GLY A 77 32.00 -36.63 28.44
CA GLY A 77 31.87 -36.33 27.00
C GLY A 77 30.52 -36.71 26.38
N TYR A 78 29.63 -37.32 27.16
CA TYR A 78 28.31 -37.79 26.72
C TYR A 78 27.18 -36.99 27.34
N THR A 79 26.09 -36.83 26.59
CA THR A 79 24.79 -36.51 27.16
C THR A 79 24.11 -37.82 27.56
N VAL A 80 23.85 -37.96 28.86
CA VAL A 80 23.15 -39.09 29.46
C VAL A 80 21.78 -38.60 29.91
N SER A 81 20.72 -39.22 29.42
CA SER A 81 19.35 -38.85 29.81
C SER A 81 18.49 -40.07 30.01
N GLU A 82 17.60 -40.01 30.99
CA GLU A 82 16.65 -41.06 31.31
C GLU A 82 15.28 -40.44 31.58
N ILE A 83 14.25 -41.08 31.03
CA ILE A 83 12.85 -40.72 31.21
C ILE A 83 12.14 -41.95 31.77
N VAL A 84 11.39 -41.76 32.85
CA VAL A 84 10.51 -42.77 33.41
C VAL A 84 9.07 -42.29 33.23
N LEU A 85 8.30 -43.05 32.47
CA LEU A 85 6.90 -42.81 32.19
C LEU A 85 6.04 -43.72 33.05
N LEU A 86 4.92 -43.18 33.55
CA LEU A 86 3.85 -43.97 34.15
C LEU A 86 2.69 -44.03 33.15
N LEU A 87 2.39 -45.21 32.64
CA LEU A 87 1.31 -45.41 31.68
C LEU A 87 0.02 -45.83 32.41
N GLU A 88 -1.14 -45.41 31.90
CA GLU A 88 -2.39 -45.60 32.64
C GLU A 88 -2.92 -47.03 32.57
N ASN A 89 -2.63 -47.76 31.49
CA ASN A 89 -3.20 -49.08 31.25
C ASN A 89 -2.32 -49.94 30.32
N ALA A 90 -2.65 -51.23 30.23
CA ALA A 90 -1.92 -52.18 29.39
C ALA A 90 -2.01 -51.90 27.88
N LYS A 91 -3.06 -51.21 27.40
CA LYS A 91 -3.18 -50.82 25.99
C LYS A 91 -2.15 -49.75 25.63
N ASP A 92 -1.91 -48.81 26.53
CA ASP A 92 -0.89 -47.77 26.37
C ASP A 92 0.52 -48.39 26.26
N ILE A 93 0.80 -49.43 27.07
CA ILE A 93 2.05 -50.20 26.98
C ILE A 93 2.20 -50.87 25.60
N ALA A 94 1.12 -51.48 25.09
CA ALA A 94 1.15 -52.11 23.77
C ALA A 94 1.41 -51.08 22.66
N TRP A 95 0.76 -49.91 22.72
CA TRP A 95 1.00 -48.81 21.79
C TRP A 95 2.43 -48.27 21.87
N ALA A 96 2.94 -48.04 23.08
CA ALA A 96 4.30 -47.57 23.29
C ALA A 96 5.33 -48.56 22.70
N LYS A 97 5.16 -49.87 22.93
CA LYS A 97 6.03 -50.92 22.36
C LYS A 97 5.96 -50.97 20.84
N HIS A 98 4.77 -50.78 20.27
CA HIS A 98 4.59 -50.76 18.81
C HIS A 98 5.26 -49.54 18.16
N ASN A 99 5.19 -48.36 18.79
CA ASN A 99 5.73 -47.12 18.24
C ASN A 99 7.21 -46.89 18.55
N ALA A 100 7.74 -47.50 19.61
CA ALA A 100 9.11 -47.32 20.07
C ALA A 100 10.17 -47.50 18.96
N PRO A 101 10.12 -48.53 18.07
CA PRO A 101 11.12 -48.69 17.01
C PRO A 101 11.13 -47.56 15.97
N PHE A 102 9.97 -46.95 15.70
CA PHE A 102 9.86 -45.81 14.78
C PHE A 102 10.41 -44.55 15.42
N LEU A 103 10.01 -44.29 16.67
CA LEU A 103 10.46 -43.14 17.44
C LEU A 103 11.95 -43.20 17.72
N GLU A 104 12.49 -44.38 17.97
CA GLU A 104 13.92 -44.62 18.18
C GLU A 104 14.75 -44.15 16.98
N LYS A 105 14.36 -44.52 15.75
CA LYS A 105 15.06 -44.05 14.54
C LYS A 105 15.06 -42.52 14.44
N GLU A 106 13.92 -41.88 14.71
CA GLU A 106 13.81 -40.41 14.69
C GLU A 106 14.63 -39.74 15.79
N ILE A 107 14.59 -40.28 17.01
CA ILE A 107 15.39 -39.80 18.14
C ILE A 107 16.86 -39.89 17.79
N LEU A 108 17.35 -41.04 17.32
CA LEU A 108 18.75 -41.26 16.98
C LEU A 108 19.23 -40.31 15.86
N MET A 109 18.44 -40.15 14.80
CA MET A 109 18.73 -39.16 13.74
C MET A 109 18.77 -37.73 14.31
N GLY A 110 17.79 -37.40 15.14
CA GLY A 110 17.63 -36.07 15.71
C GLY A 110 18.70 -35.71 16.73
N VAL A 111 19.21 -36.65 17.53
CA VAL A 111 20.33 -36.40 18.47
C VAL A 111 21.67 -36.33 17.75
N HIS A 112 21.82 -36.99 16.60
CA HIS A 112 23.02 -36.90 15.77
C HIS A 112 23.14 -35.53 15.06
N SER A 113 22.03 -34.92 14.63
CA SER A 113 22.06 -33.64 13.88
C SER A 113 21.04 -32.60 14.34
N ILE A 114 21.49 -31.36 14.58
CA ILE A 114 20.63 -30.21 14.89
C ILE A 114 19.64 -29.94 13.77
N TYR A 115 20.07 -30.13 12.53
CA TYR A 115 19.22 -29.98 11.36
C TYR A 115 18.08 -31.02 11.37
N HIS A 116 18.39 -32.30 11.63
CA HIS A 116 17.36 -33.35 11.67
C HIS A 116 16.40 -33.19 12.84
N ALA A 117 16.88 -32.87 14.05
CA ALA A 117 15.99 -32.61 15.18
C ALA A 117 14.97 -31.50 14.87
N LYS A 118 15.42 -30.38 14.31
CA LYS A 118 14.53 -29.28 13.92
C LYS A 118 13.50 -29.71 12.88
N LYS A 119 13.94 -30.43 11.85
CA LYS A 119 13.05 -30.90 10.78
C LYS A 119 12.01 -31.89 11.29
N ILE A 120 12.39 -32.79 12.22
CA ILE A 120 11.45 -33.75 12.83
C ILE A 120 10.41 -33.01 13.66
N LEU A 121 10.82 -32.06 14.51
CA LEU A 121 9.88 -31.25 15.30
C LEU A 121 8.96 -30.41 14.41
N GLU A 122 9.48 -29.83 13.32
CA GLU A 122 8.67 -29.10 12.34
C GLU A 122 7.62 -30.00 11.65
N LEU A 123 7.98 -31.24 11.32
CA LEU A 123 7.07 -32.20 10.67
C LEU A 123 6.03 -32.79 11.63
N ARG A 124 6.39 -33.03 12.90
CA ARG A 124 5.51 -33.61 13.93
C ARG A 124 4.47 -32.62 14.47
N GLY A 125 4.62 -31.33 14.13
CA GLY A 125 3.75 -30.25 14.59
C GLY A 125 4.20 -29.73 15.95
N LEU A 126 4.44 -28.42 16.02
CA LEU A 126 4.77 -27.69 17.25
C LEU A 126 3.51 -27.00 17.77
N SER A 127 3.34 -26.94 19.09
CA SER A 127 2.31 -26.07 19.68
C SER A 127 2.64 -24.59 19.40
N LEU A 128 1.64 -23.71 19.51
CA LEU A 128 1.84 -22.27 19.30
C LEU A 128 2.86 -21.69 20.31
N ASP A 129 2.83 -22.15 21.56
CA ASP A 129 3.77 -21.72 22.59
C ASP A 129 5.20 -22.13 22.26
N GLU A 130 5.39 -23.34 21.74
CA GLU A 130 6.71 -23.81 21.32
C GLU A 130 7.24 -23.08 20.11
N LYS A 131 6.37 -22.80 19.13
CA LYS A 131 6.73 -21.94 18.00
C LYS A 131 7.18 -20.59 18.51
N THR A 132 6.49 -20.02 19.51
CA THR A 132 6.87 -18.76 20.13
C THR A 132 8.24 -18.83 20.78
N VAL A 133 8.51 -19.86 21.59
CA VAL A 133 9.82 -20.09 22.22
C VAL A 133 10.93 -20.24 21.18
N LEU A 134 10.71 -21.03 20.13
CA LEU A 134 11.71 -21.22 19.07
C LEU A 134 11.97 -19.95 18.25
N VAL A 135 10.93 -19.15 17.99
CA VAL A 135 11.08 -17.83 17.36
C VAL A 135 11.89 -16.90 18.26
N GLN A 136 11.56 -16.85 19.56
CA GLN A 136 12.27 -16.04 20.55
C GLN A 136 13.74 -16.43 20.67
N GLU A 137 14.06 -17.73 20.78
CA GLU A 137 15.44 -18.23 20.80
C GLU A 137 16.21 -17.81 19.54
N LYS A 138 15.55 -17.87 18.38
CA LYS A 138 16.15 -17.47 17.09
C LYS A 138 16.42 -15.97 17.04
N ILE A 139 15.50 -15.15 17.55
CA ILE A 139 15.68 -13.70 17.67
C ILE A 139 16.83 -13.40 18.64
N ALA A 140 16.86 -14.02 19.82
CA ALA A 140 17.94 -13.86 20.79
C ALA A 140 19.31 -14.28 20.23
N ALA A 141 19.36 -15.32 19.40
CA ALA A 141 20.58 -15.71 18.70
C ALA A 141 21.02 -14.65 17.66
N MET A 142 20.08 -14.03 16.95
CA MET A 142 20.37 -12.97 15.98
C MET A 142 20.84 -11.67 16.64
N VAL A 143 20.22 -11.26 17.74
CA VAL A 143 20.65 -10.09 18.54
C VAL A 143 22.08 -10.28 19.05
N ARG A 144 22.40 -11.47 19.59
CA ARG A 144 23.78 -11.80 20.02
C ARG A 144 24.78 -11.81 18.87
N ARG A 145 24.38 -12.30 17.68
CA ARG A 145 25.28 -12.43 16.52
C ARG A 145 25.50 -11.10 15.80
N PHE A 146 24.49 -10.23 15.77
CA PHE A 146 24.52 -8.97 15.04
C PHE A 146 24.01 -7.79 15.91
N PRO A 147 24.71 -7.46 17.01
CA PRO A 147 24.23 -6.46 17.98
C PRO A 147 24.14 -5.04 17.42
N ARG A 148 24.81 -4.75 16.30
CA ARG A 148 24.70 -3.45 15.60
C ARG A 148 23.46 -3.34 14.70
N ALA A 149 22.86 -4.47 14.35
CA ALA A 149 21.73 -4.53 13.43
C ALA A 149 20.40 -4.79 14.15
N PHE A 150 20.44 -5.39 15.35
CA PHE A 150 19.27 -5.70 16.16
C PHE A 150 19.51 -5.29 17.61
N ASP A 151 18.57 -4.51 18.15
CA ASP A 151 18.44 -4.20 19.58
C ASP A 151 17.30 -5.04 20.21
N TYR A 152 16.94 -4.75 21.45
CA TYR A 152 15.89 -5.48 22.18
C TYR A 152 14.47 -5.17 21.71
N ASP A 153 14.25 -4.10 20.93
CA ASP A 153 12.90 -3.71 20.47
C ASP A 153 12.32 -4.72 19.47
N ILE A 154 13.18 -5.54 18.85
CA ILE A 154 12.74 -6.64 18.00
C ILE A 154 11.84 -7.65 18.75
N PHE A 155 11.99 -7.78 20.07
CA PHE A 155 11.09 -8.62 20.87
C PHE A 155 9.70 -7.98 21.00
N GLY A 156 9.61 -6.65 20.99
CA GLY A 156 8.34 -5.93 20.90
C GLY A 156 7.64 -6.20 19.56
N GLU A 157 8.38 -6.13 18.44
CA GLU A 157 7.84 -6.49 17.11
C GLU A 157 7.38 -7.94 17.04
N MET A 158 8.13 -8.86 17.67
CA MET A 158 7.72 -10.25 17.81
C MET A 158 6.39 -10.33 18.55
N GLN A 159 6.29 -9.78 19.75
CA GLN A 159 5.06 -9.82 20.55
C GLN A 159 3.87 -9.23 19.80
N HIS A 160 4.05 -8.09 19.14
CA HIS A 160 3.00 -7.47 18.35
C HIS A 160 2.50 -8.42 17.25
N LEU A 161 3.41 -9.06 16.49
CA LEU A 161 3.05 -10.06 15.48
C LEU A 161 2.25 -11.22 16.09
N PHE A 162 2.67 -11.76 17.23
CA PHE A 162 1.98 -12.89 17.86
C PHE A 162 0.59 -12.55 18.37
N LEU A 163 0.38 -11.33 18.87
CA LEU A 163 -0.89 -10.82 19.39
C LEU A 163 -1.89 -10.47 18.27
N THR A 164 -1.41 -9.86 17.18
CA THR A 164 -2.28 -9.38 16.10
C THR A 164 -2.51 -10.40 14.99
N SER A 165 -1.66 -11.42 14.85
CA SER A 165 -1.87 -12.50 13.88
C SER A 165 -2.85 -13.58 14.38
N LYS A 166 -3.74 -14.01 13.48
CA LYS A 166 -4.68 -15.11 13.71
C LYS A 166 -3.93 -16.44 13.98
N GLU A 167 -4.58 -17.38 14.67
CA GLU A 167 -3.99 -18.70 14.93
C GLU A 167 -3.70 -19.48 13.66
N ASP A 168 -4.61 -19.45 12.67
CA ASP A 168 -4.42 -20.08 11.36
C ASP A 168 -3.16 -19.58 10.64
N PHE A 169 -2.84 -18.29 10.81
CA PHE A 169 -1.62 -17.71 10.27
C PHE A 169 -0.37 -18.36 10.88
N LYS A 170 -0.37 -18.55 12.20
CA LYS A 170 0.74 -19.16 12.93
C LYS A 170 0.79 -20.68 12.74
N ALA A 171 -0.35 -21.33 12.53
CA ALA A 171 -0.48 -22.77 12.39
C ALA A 171 0.24 -23.29 11.13
N ILE A 172 0.01 -22.65 9.98
CA ILE A 172 0.55 -23.09 8.68
C ILE A 172 2.01 -22.67 8.42
N ARG A 173 2.60 -21.88 9.32
CA ARG A 173 3.98 -21.36 9.20
C ARG A 173 4.90 -22.01 10.23
N GLY A 174 6.13 -22.31 9.81
CA GLY A 174 7.18 -22.77 10.72
C GLY A 174 7.76 -21.62 11.55
N PRO A 175 8.46 -21.94 12.66
CA PRO A 175 9.17 -20.93 13.45
C PRO A 175 10.20 -20.15 12.62
N SER A 176 10.75 -20.79 11.58
CA SER A 176 11.75 -20.16 10.73
C SER A 176 11.17 -19.03 9.89
N GLU A 177 9.98 -19.24 9.34
CA GLU A 177 9.21 -18.30 8.53
C GLU A 177 8.72 -17.14 9.40
N ILE A 178 8.10 -17.43 10.54
CA ILE A 178 7.64 -16.40 11.49
C ILE A 178 8.81 -15.52 11.92
N GLY A 179 9.94 -16.11 12.31
CA GLY A 179 11.13 -15.35 12.66
C GLY A 179 11.63 -14.45 11.52
N ARG A 180 11.62 -14.94 10.26
CA ARG A 180 11.99 -14.13 9.09
C ARG A 180 11.05 -12.95 8.87
N ILE A 181 9.77 -13.12 9.16
CA ILE A 181 8.79 -12.03 9.05
C ILE A 181 9.15 -10.94 10.05
N VAL A 182 9.32 -11.29 11.33
CA VAL A 182 9.75 -10.35 12.38
C VAL A 182 11.05 -9.64 11.99
N PHE A 183 12.09 -10.39 11.58
CA PHE A 183 13.37 -9.80 11.19
C PHE A 183 13.24 -8.80 10.04
N THR A 184 12.45 -9.13 9.02
CA THR A 184 12.34 -8.30 7.82
C THR A 184 11.58 -7.01 8.11
N LEU A 185 10.45 -7.10 8.84
CA LEU A 185 9.64 -5.93 9.22
C LEU A 185 10.40 -5.01 10.18
N TYR A 186 11.16 -5.56 11.12
CA TYR A 186 12.01 -4.79 12.02
C TYR A 186 13.15 -4.08 11.25
N LEU A 187 13.84 -4.78 10.35
CA LEU A 187 14.87 -4.14 9.52
C LEU A 187 14.28 -3.07 8.59
N PHE A 188 13.03 -3.21 8.16
CA PHE A 188 12.35 -2.18 7.38
C PHE A 188 12.11 -0.93 8.22
N ARG A 189 11.70 -1.07 9.49
CA ARG A 189 11.55 0.05 10.44
C ARG A 189 12.83 0.87 10.54
N ILE A 190 13.93 0.24 10.96
CA ILE A 190 15.24 0.89 11.11
C ILE A 190 15.68 1.57 9.81
N ASN A 191 15.50 0.91 8.66
CA ASN A 191 15.91 1.46 7.38
C ASN A 191 15.03 2.64 6.93
N LEU A 192 13.74 2.61 7.20
CA LEU A 192 12.82 3.71 6.89
C LEU A 192 13.13 4.91 7.78
N GLU A 193 13.24 4.73 9.09
CA GLU A 193 13.59 5.79 10.04
C GLU A 193 14.91 6.48 9.66
N LYS A 194 15.97 5.71 9.37
CA LYS A 194 17.25 6.25 8.91
C LYS A 194 17.14 7.04 7.60
N LYS A 195 16.30 6.58 6.66
CA LYS A 195 16.11 7.27 5.38
C LYS A 195 15.26 8.53 5.52
N MET A 196 14.25 8.50 6.37
CA MET A 196 13.38 9.63 6.70
C MET A 196 14.16 10.71 7.45
N ALA A 197 15.04 10.33 8.39
CA ALA A 197 15.92 11.28 9.07
C ALA A 197 16.87 11.99 8.10
N LYS A 198 17.37 11.27 7.08
CA LYS A 198 18.26 11.86 6.06
C LYS A 198 17.52 12.74 5.04
N ASN A 199 16.31 12.34 4.64
CA ASN A 199 15.50 13.01 3.61
C ASN A 199 14.02 12.91 3.99
N PRO A 200 13.50 13.82 4.84
CA PRO A 200 12.14 13.73 5.37
C PRO A 200 11.06 14.04 4.33
N SER A 201 11.36 14.86 3.33
CA SER A 201 10.44 15.26 2.26
C SER A 201 10.25 14.20 1.16
N LYS A 202 10.95 13.06 1.26
CA LYS A 202 11.01 12.04 0.20
C LYS A 202 10.22 10.79 0.59
N ARG A 203 9.50 10.21 -0.38
CA ARG A 203 8.87 8.89 -0.19
C ARG A 203 9.90 7.77 -0.35
N HIS A 204 10.15 7.08 0.74
CA HIS A 204 10.97 5.89 0.84
C HIS A 204 10.07 4.65 0.77
N VAL A 205 10.46 3.70 -0.08
CA VAL A 205 9.78 2.40 -0.18
C VAL A 205 10.82 1.30 -0.13
N CYS A 206 10.61 0.35 0.79
CA CYS A 206 11.33 -0.89 0.96
C CYS A 206 10.46 -2.02 0.42
N LEU A 207 11.05 -2.93 -0.36
CA LEU A 207 10.37 -4.09 -0.92
C LEU A 207 11.30 -5.28 -0.83
N ARG A 208 10.77 -6.42 -0.40
CA ARG A 208 11.47 -7.72 -0.44
C ARG A 208 10.48 -8.79 -0.85
N LEU A 209 10.87 -9.61 -1.82
CA LEU A 209 10.09 -10.74 -2.30
C LEU A 209 10.77 -12.04 -1.87
N LYS A 210 10.01 -13.05 -1.49
CA LYS A 210 10.57 -14.34 -1.11
C LYS A 210 9.59 -15.49 -1.36
N LYS A 211 10.09 -16.58 -1.93
CA LYS A 211 9.35 -17.83 -2.00
C LYS A 211 9.28 -18.47 -0.61
N THR A 212 8.07 -18.85 -0.23
CA THR A 212 7.79 -19.45 1.07
C THR A 212 6.94 -20.70 0.88
N LEU A 213 7.21 -21.73 1.69
CA LEU A 213 6.42 -22.95 1.74
C LEU A 213 5.50 -22.87 2.96
N LEU A 214 4.20 -23.01 2.72
CA LEU A 214 3.17 -23.08 3.76
C LEU A 214 2.74 -24.52 3.98
N HIS A 215 2.57 -24.91 5.24
CA HIS A 215 2.07 -26.22 5.63
C HIS A 215 0.54 -26.15 5.74
N THR A 216 -0.14 -26.43 4.64
CA THR A 216 -1.61 -26.46 4.62
C THR A 216 -2.13 -27.85 4.95
N PRO A 217 -3.41 -28.02 5.33
CA PRO A 217 -4.02 -29.33 5.54
C PRO A 217 -3.90 -30.26 4.31
N PHE A 218 -3.82 -29.69 3.11
CA PHE A 218 -3.70 -30.40 1.84
C PHE A 218 -2.25 -30.63 1.40
N GLY A 219 -1.28 -30.30 2.25
CA GLY A 219 0.15 -30.47 1.99
C GLY A 219 0.92 -29.15 1.88
N LEU A 220 2.14 -29.25 1.35
CA LEU A 220 3.03 -28.10 1.17
C LEU A 220 2.59 -27.26 -0.03
N LYS A 221 2.39 -25.96 0.20
CA LYS A 221 2.02 -24.99 -0.82
C LYS A 221 3.10 -23.93 -0.98
N GLU A 222 3.65 -23.76 -2.18
CA GLU A 222 4.58 -22.67 -2.47
C GLU A 222 3.81 -21.38 -2.77
N VAL A 223 4.14 -20.31 -2.06
CA VAL A 223 3.57 -18.97 -2.22
C VAL A 223 4.69 -17.93 -2.36
N LEU A 224 4.33 -16.74 -2.85
CA LEU A 224 5.24 -15.59 -2.83
C LEU A 224 4.90 -14.69 -1.65
N SER A 225 5.80 -14.64 -0.67
CA SER A 225 5.73 -13.69 0.42
C SER A 225 6.30 -12.34 -0.03
N ILE A 226 5.53 -11.28 0.21
CA ILE A 226 5.90 -9.91 -0.16
C ILE A 226 5.92 -9.06 1.10
N PHE A 227 7.05 -8.39 1.31
CA PHE A 227 7.25 -7.44 2.39
C PHE A 227 7.36 -6.05 1.81
N VAL A 228 6.60 -5.11 2.37
CA VAL A 228 6.64 -3.71 1.98
C VAL A 228 6.79 -2.84 3.21
N GLY A 229 7.58 -1.78 3.08
CA GLY A 229 7.59 -0.69 4.05
C GLY A 229 7.61 0.64 3.30
N LEU A 230 6.78 1.60 3.72
CA LEU A 230 6.68 2.92 3.10
C LEU A 230 6.43 3.99 4.16
N ASN A 231 6.94 5.20 3.94
CA ASN A 231 6.57 6.35 4.78
C ASN A 231 5.43 7.15 4.15
N PHE A 232 4.70 7.86 5.02
CA PHE A 232 3.70 8.83 4.65
C PHE A 232 4.30 10.24 4.66
N LEU A 233 3.89 11.06 3.70
CA LEU A 233 4.35 12.45 3.56
C LEU A 233 3.31 13.46 4.03
N LYS A 234 2.04 13.04 4.16
CA LYS A 234 0.91 13.87 4.58
C LYS A 234 0.07 13.07 5.59
N GLU A 235 -0.66 13.78 6.45
CA GLU A 235 -1.43 13.19 7.57
C GLU A 235 -2.59 12.28 7.12
N HIS A 236 -3.09 12.45 5.90
CA HIS A 236 -4.25 11.71 5.37
C HIS A 236 -3.88 10.77 4.21
N GLU A 237 -2.67 10.21 4.24
CA GLU A 237 -2.28 9.19 3.28
C GLU A 237 -2.66 7.79 3.77
N LEU A 238 -3.19 6.97 2.88
CA LEU A 238 -3.67 5.63 3.19
C LEU A 238 -3.15 4.61 2.16
N PHE A 239 -2.72 3.45 2.66
CA PHE A 239 -2.25 2.35 1.83
C PHE A 239 -2.70 1.00 2.40
N GLU A 240 -3.57 0.31 1.67
CA GLU A 240 -4.24 -0.91 2.13
C GLU A 240 -3.90 -2.12 1.25
N GLU A 241 -4.32 -3.32 1.70
CA GLU A 241 -4.21 -4.56 0.95
C GLU A 241 -4.75 -4.43 -0.49
N ARG A 242 -5.88 -3.75 -0.69
CA ARG A 242 -6.47 -3.50 -2.03
C ARG A 242 -5.55 -2.70 -2.96
N HIS A 243 -4.85 -1.69 -2.43
CA HIS A 243 -3.90 -0.87 -3.19
C HIS A 243 -2.70 -1.71 -3.61
N PHE A 244 -2.24 -2.55 -2.70
CA PHE A 244 -1.14 -3.47 -2.95
C PHE A 244 -1.50 -4.56 -3.97
N LEU A 245 -2.64 -5.25 -3.81
CA LEU A 245 -3.09 -6.30 -4.73
C LEU A 245 -3.28 -5.76 -6.13
N SER A 246 -3.85 -4.55 -6.25
CA SER A 246 -3.91 -3.84 -7.53
C SER A 246 -2.49 -3.63 -8.11
N ALA A 247 -1.49 -3.31 -7.29
CA ALA A 247 -0.09 -3.09 -7.73
C ALA A 247 0.57 -4.33 -8.27
N VAL A 248 0.30 -5.47 -7.65
CA VAL A 248 0.85 -6.75 -8.11
C VAL A 248 0.08 -7.29 -9.31
N SER A 249 -1.24 -7.06 -9.40
CA SER A 249 -2.07 -7.57 -10.50
C SER A 249 -1.70 -7.01 -11.87
N GLN A 250 -1.05 -5.84 -11.92
CA GLN A 250 -0.49 -5.28 -13.17
C GLN A 250 0.66 -6.11 -13.75
N PHE A 251 1.40 -6.82 -12.91
CA PHE A 251 2.49 -7.69 -13.33
C PHE A 251 2.02 -9.13 -13.52
N ILE A 252 1.12 -9.59 -12.63
CA ILE A 252 0.60 -10.96 -12.64
C ILE A 252 -0.92 -10.89 -12.57
N PRO A 253 -1.61 -10.94 -13.72
CA PRO A 253 -3.07 -10.89 -13.79
C PRO A 253 -3.72 -12.00 -12.96
N GLY A 254 -4.78 -11.65 -12.23
CA GLY A 254 -5.55 -12.57 -11.42
C GLY A 254 -4.91 -13.00 -10.10
N ILE A 255 -3.77 -12.42 -9.70
CA ILE A 255 -3.12 -12.77 -8.43
C ILE A 255 -4.07 -12.60 -7.22
N GLN A 256 -4.01 -13.53 -6.28
CA GLN A 256 -4.87 -13.55 -5.08
C GLN A 256 -4.03 -13.54 -3.81
N SER A 257 -4.53 -12.88 -2.76
CA SER A 257 -3.97 -13.01 -1.42
C SER A 257 -4.39 -14.33 -0.78
N ILE A 258 -3.49 -14.93 -0.01
CA ILE A 258 -3.83 -16.03 0.88
C ILE A 258 -4.71 -15.46 2.01
N PRO A 259 -5.92 -16.00 2.26
CA PRO A 259 -6.79 -15.50 3.30
C PRO A 259 -6.12 -15.44 4.67
N GLY A 260 -6.24 -14.31 5.36
CA GLY A 260 -5.63 -14.10 6.67
C GLY A 260 -4.10 -14.01 6.67
N SER A 261 -3.46 -13.86 5.50
CA SER A 261 -2.01 -13.63 5.40
C SER A 261 -1.60 -12.17 5.49
N PHE A 262 -2.52 -11.24 5.24
CA PHE A 262 -2.23 -9.80 5.34
C PHE A 262 -1.95 -9.41 6.78
N PHE A 263 -0.85 -8.69 6.96
CA PHE A 263 -0.39 -8.21 8.25
C PHE A 263 0.20 -6.83 8.08
N ALA A 264 -0.35 -5.82 8.73
CA ALA A 264 0.14 -4.45 8.69
C ALA A 264 0.52 -3.95 10.09
N LEU A 265 1.61 -3.20 10.13
CA LEU A 265 2.12 -2.45 11.27
C LEU A 265 2.10 -0.98 10.87
N GLU A 266 1.26 -0.23 11.56
CA GLU A 266 1.09 1.19 11.34
C GLU A 266 1.78 1.96 12.44
N ASP A 267 2.66 2.87 12.04
CA ASP A 267 3.25 3.90 12.89
C ASP A 267 2.82 5.26 12.32
N GLU A 268 2.85 6.32 13.13
CA GLU A 268 2.35 7.66 12.72
C GLU A 268 2.94 8.18 11.40
N LYS A 269 4.19 7.80 11.08
CA LYS A 269 4.93 8.33 9.93
C LYS A 269 5.21 7.29 8.84
N HIS A 270 4.98 6.01 9.12
CA HIS A 270 5.25 4.95 8.16
C HIS A 270 4.45 3.69 8.42
N GLN A 271 4.22 2.91 7.37
CA GLN A 271 3.53 1.64 7.43
C GLN A 271 4.42 0.53 6.89
N ARG A 272 4.35 -0.64 7.53
CA ARG A 272 5.09 -1.84 7.15
C ARG A 272 4.11 -2.98 7.09
N PHE A 273 4.08 -3.74 6.01
CA PHE A 273 3.17 -4.87 5.90
C PHE A 273 3.80 -6.08 5.21
N TYR A 274 3.15 -7.20 5.43
CA TYR A 274 3.44 -8.51 4.89
C TYR A 274 2.18 -9.09 4.25
N LEU A 275 2.35 -9.74 3.11
CA LEU A 275 1.27 -10.47 2.44
C LEU A 275 1.82 -11.69 1.71
N ASP A 276 1.09 -12.81 1.78
CA ASP A 276 1.34 -13.95 0.91
C ASP A 276 0.37 -13.93 -0.28
N VAL A 277 0.92 -14.09 -1.47
CA VAL A 277 0.14 -14.11 -2.71
C VAL A 277 0.36 -15.40 -3.50
N GLU A 278 -0.67 -15.78 -4.23
CA GLU A 278 -0.67 -16.94 -5.11
C GLU A 278 -1.26 -16.63 -6.49
N LYS A 279 -0.85 -17.43 -7.47
CA LYS A 279 -1.41 -17.37 -8.82
C LYS A 279 -2.73 -18.16 -8.86
N PRO A 280 -3.71 -17.76 -9.70
CA PRO A 280 -4.91 -18.57 -9.97
C PRO A 280 -4.59 -19.99 -10.41
N THR A 281 -3.50 -20.14 -11.17
CA THR A 281 -3.05 -21.42 -11.71
C THR A 281 -2.38 -22.32 -10.67
N GLN A 282 -2.16 -21.84 -9.45
CA GLN A 282 -1.43 -22.50 -8.36
C GLN A 282 -0.02 -22.96 -8.74
N ARG A 283 0.53 -22.46 -9.86
CA ARG A 283 1.90 -22.75 -10.29
C ARG A 283 2.90 -21.90 -9.49
N PRO A 284 4.11 -22.42 -9.24
CA PRO A 284 5.15 -21.67 -8.56
C PRO A 284 5.56 -20.42 -9.36
N PHE A 285 6.05 -19.41 -8.65
CA PHE A 285 6.55 -18.18 -9.27
C PHE A 285 7.92 -18.44 -9.92
N SER A 286 8.10 -18.03 -11.17
CA SER A 286 9.38 -18.12 -11.87
C SER A 286 10.34 -17.04 -11.38
N SER A 287 11.64 -17.30 -11.52
CA SER A 287 12.67 -16.31 -11.17
C SER A 287 12.61 -15.05 -12.06
N CYS A 288 12.07 -15.15 -13.27
CA CYS A 288 11.89 -14.02 -14.17
C CYS A 288 10.78 -13.07 -13.65
N GLU A 289 9.63 -13.62 -13.28
CA GLU A 289 8.52 -12.85 -12.71
C GLU A 289 8.92 -12.13 -11.41
N ILE A 290 9.67 -12.81 -10.53
CA ILE A 290 10.16 -12.21 -9.29
C ILE A 290 11.09 -11.02 -9.60
N LYS A 291 11.98 -11.15 -10.59
CA LYS A 291 12.87 -10.05 -11.00
C LYS A 291 12.10 -8.87 -11.61
N GLU A 292 11.07 -9.13 -12.40
CA GLU A 292 10.21 -8.07 -12.95
C GLU A 292 9.47 -7.32 -11.85
N LEU A 293 8.90 -8.04 -10.88
CA LEU A 293 8.26 -7.44 -9.71
C LEU A 293 9.26 -6.60 -8.92
N GLU A 294 10.47 -7.09 -8.63
CA GLU A 294 11.49 -6.32 -7.90
C GLU A 294 11.88 -5.02 -8.61
N LYS A 295 11.89 -5.01 -9.95
CA LYS A 295 12.26 -3.85 -10.77
C LYS A 295 11.16 -2.79 -10.81
N GLY A 296 9.90 -3.19 -10.95
CA GLY A 296 8.78 -2.27 -11.20
C GLY A 296 7.90 -1.95 -9.99
N LEU A 297 7.73 -2.89 -9.05
CA LEU A 297 6.68 -2.81 -8.04
C LEU A 297 6.88 -1.64 -7.06
N LYS A 298 8.13 -1.29 -6.73
CA LYS A 298 8.43 -0.12 -5.89
C LYS A 298 7.85 1.19 -6.45
N ALA A 299 7.97 1.39 -7.77
CA ALA A 299 7.44 2.60 -8.42
C ALA A 299 5.91 2.61 -8.42
N LYS A 300 5.29 1.45 -8.62
CA LYS A 300 3.83 1.30 -8.60
C LYS A 300 3.24 1.51 -7.21
N ILE A 301 3.86 0.97 -6.16
CA ILE A 301 3.46 1.21 -4.76
C ILE A 301 3.51 2.72 -4.46
N ARG A 302 4.60 3.41 -4.84
CA ARG A 302 4.72 4.86 -4.63
C ARG A 302 3.60 5.68 -5.27
N ALA A 303 3.13 5.26 -6.44
CA ALA A 303 2.10 5.97 -7.20
C ALA A 303 0.67 5.70 -6.69
N ARG A 304 0.49 4.75 -5.77
CA ARG A 304 -0.81 4.23 -5.32
C ARG A 304 -1.09 4.45 -3.85
N VAL A 305 -0.30 5.30 -3.21
CA VAL A 305 -0.65 5.84 -1.90
C VAL A 305 -1.82 6.78 -2.12
N GLU A 306 -2.98 6.40 -1.59
CA GLU A 306 -4.19 7.19 -1.66
C GLU A 306 -4.00 8.41 -0.77
N GLN A 307 -4.35 9.59 -1.28
CA GLN A 307 -4.44 10.79 -0.47
C GLN A 307 -5.92 11.04 -0.24
N LEU A 308 -6.38 10.75 0.98
CA LEU A 308 -7.71 11.11 1.40
C LEU A 308 -7.76 12.64 1.45
N VAL A 309 -8.62 13.22 0.61
CA VAL A 309 -9.03 14.60 0.82
C VAL A 309 -9.93 14.55 2.06
N PRO A 310 -9.59 15.25 3.16
CA PRO A 310 -10.48 15.28 4.30
C PRO A 310 -11.86 15.68 3.80
N PRO A 311 -12.94 14.96 4.18
CA PRO A 311 -14.28 15.38 3.84
C PRO A 311 -14.41 16.80 4.36
N VAL A 312 -14.55 17.77 3.45
CA VAL A 312 -14.79 19.15 3.83
C VAL A 312 -16.19 19.13 4.42
N PHE A 313 -16.28 18.98 5.74
CA PHE A 313 -17.53 19.14 6.46
C PHE A 313 -17.83 20.64 6.49
N MET A 314 -18.22 21.17 5.34
CA MET A 314 -18.85 22.48 5.24
C MET A 314 -20.33 22.23 5.47
N PRO A 315 -20.88 22.49 6.67
CA PRO A 315 -22.32 22.50 6.84
C PRO A 315 -22.92 23.43 5.80
N ARG A 316 -23.99 22.96 5.15
CA ARG A 316 -24.60 23.61 3.99
C ARG A 316 -24.81 25.09 4.25
N ASN A 317 -24.14 25.93 3.47
CA ASN A 317 -24.38 27.36 3.52
C ASN A 317 -25.69 27.67 2.77
N GLU A 318 -26.81 27.66 3.50
CA GLU A 318 -28.12 28.01 2.93
C GLU A 318 -28.13 29.40 2.29
N GLU A 319 -27.28 30.33 2.75
CA GLU A 319 -27.11 31.62 2.10
C GLU A 319 -26.49 31.50 0.71
N GLU A 320 -25.52 30.62 0.52
CA GLU A 320 -24.93 30.35 -0.80
C GLU A 320 -25.92 29.69 -1.75
N VAL A 321 -26.73 28.75 -1.25
CA VAL A 321 -27.79 28.13 -2.05
C VAL A 321 -28.80 29.21 -2.49
N MET A 322 -29.25 30.05 -1.56
CA MET A 322 -30.19 31.14 -1.87
C MET A 322 -29.58 32.19 -2.80
N ARG A 323 -28.31 32.55 -2.60
CA ARG A 323 -27.56 33.45 -3.48
C ARG A 323 -27.41 32.86 -4.88
N GLY A 324 -27.15 31.57 -4.98
CA GLY A 324 -27.11 30.82 -6.24
C GLY A 324 -28.44 30.90 -6.98
N ILE A 325 -29.55 30.61 -6.28
CA ILE A 325 -30.90 30.68 -6.86
C ILE A 325 -31.21 32.10 -7.36
N LEU A 326 -30.94 33.14 -6.56
CA LEU A 326 -31.18 34.53 -6.96
C LEU A 326 -30.32 34.94 -8.17
N THR A 327 -29.05 34.54 -8.17
CA THR A 327 -28.11 34.81 -9.26
C THR A 327 -28.58 34.19 -10.57
N LEU A 328 -28.95 32.92 -10.56
CA LEU A 328 -29.47 32.22 -11.73
C LEU A 328 -30.82 32.78 -12.18
N SER A 329 -31.70 33.16 -11.24
CA SER A 329 -32.98 33.80 -11.55
C SER A 329 -32.80 35.13 -12.28
N HIS A 330 -31.81 35.95 -11.91
CA HIS A 330 -31.52 37.21 -12.60
C HIS A 330 -30.98 37.04 -14.02
N GLN A 331 -30.42 35.88 -14.35
CA GLN A 331 -29.94 35.57 -15.71
C GLN A 331 -31.10 35.29 -16.69
N LEU A 332 -32.27 34.86 -16.17
CA LEU A 332 -33.47 34.61 -16.98
C LEU A 332 -34.26 35.91 -17.20
N LYS A 333 -34.02 36.58 -18.33
CA LYS A 333 -34.62 37.87 -18.71
C LYS A 333 -35.67 37.74 -19.81
N TYR A 334 -35.64 36.66 -20.58
CA TYR A 334 -36.51 36.42 -21.73
C TYR A 334 -37.18 35.05 -21.66
N LEU A 335 -38.34 34.93 -22.31
CA LEU A 335 -39.14 33.71 -22.36
C LEU A 335 -38.44 32.53 -23.06
N ARG A 336 -37.46 32.82 -23.93
CA ARG A 336 -36.67 31.83 -24.67
C ARG A 336 -35.33 31.53 -24.01
N ASP A 337 -35.07 32.09 -22.83
CA ASP A 337 -33.80 31.82 -22.14
C ASP A 337 -33.74 30.36 -21.71
N LEU A 338 -32.57 29.75 -21.93
CA LEU A 338 -32.30 28.38 -21.53
C LEU A 338 -32.30 28.27 -19.99
N PRO A 339 -32.72 27.13 -19.42
CA PRO A 339 -32.54 26.83 -18.02
C PRO A 339 -31.09 27.09 -17.57
N GLN A 340 -30.94 27.69 -16.39
CA GLN A 340 -29.65 28.04 -15.81
C GLN A 340 -29.32 27.06 -14.69
N MET A 341 -28.11 26.52 -14.69
CA MET A 341 -27.65 25.50 -13.76
C MET A 341 -26.36 25.95 -13.08
N MET A 342 -26.22 25.65 -11.79
CA MET A 342 -24.98 25.74 -11.04
C MET A 342 -24.71 24.40 -10.36
N ILE A 343 -23.51 23.85 -10.56
CA ILE A 343 -23.08 22.58 -9.96
C ILE A 343 -21.96 22.85 -8.97
N SER A 344 -22.13 22.38 -7.74
CA SER A 344 -21.13 22.44 -6.68
C SER A 344 -20.82 21.02 -6.18
N PHE A 345 -19.54 20.76 -5.90
CA PHE A 345 -19.13 19.52 -5.25
C PHE A 345 -19.26 19.68 -3.74
N ASP A 346 -19.92 18.73 -3.08
CA ASP A 346 -20.20 18.80 -1.64
C ASP A 346 -19.22 17.91 -0.86
N GLU A 347 -19.28 16.60 -1.11
CA GLU A 347 -18.51 15.61 -0.35
C GLU A 347 -18.14 14.38 -1.18
N GLN A 348 -17.09 13.69 -0.75
CA GLN A 348 -16.70 12.37 -1.23
C GLN A 348 -16.78 11.39 -0.05
N THR A 349 -17.50 10.30 -0.26
CA THR A 349 -17.48 9.11 0.61
C THR A 349 -16.61 8.03 -0.05
N ASP A 350 -16.39 6.91 0.64
CA ASP A 350 -15.60 5.79 0.11
C ASP A 350 -16.17 5.24 -1.22
N THR A 351 -17.47 5.38 -1.44
CA THR A 351 -18.19 4.76 -2.56
C THR A 351 -18.89 5.75 -3.49
N GLU A 352 -19.17 6.97 -3.03
CA GLU A 352 -19.99 7.95 -3.75
C GLU A 352 -19.40 9.36 -3.71
N LEU A 353 -19.58 10.10 -4.80
CA LEU A 353 -19.34 11.53 -4.94
C LEU A 353 -20.67 12.27 -4.89
N CYS A 354 -20.78 13.25 -4.02
CA CYS A 354 -21.99 14.04 -3.83
C CYS A 354 -21.85 15.43 -4.43
N PHE A 355 -22.82 15.81 -5.25
CA PHE A 355 -22.91 17.14 -5.85
C PHE A 355 -24.25 17.80 -5.52
N THR A 356 -24.23 19.09 -5.18
CA THR A 356 -25.44 19.93 -5.16
C THR A 356 -25.60 20.61 -6.52
N VAL A 357 -26.79 20.46 -7.11
CA VAL A 357 -27.18 21.10 -8.37
C VAL A 357 -28.34 22.04 -8.11
N ILE A 358 -28.15 23.31 -8.47
CA ILE A 358 -29.19 24.34 -8.45
C ILE A 358 -29.60 24.61 -9.89
N LEU A 359 -30.87 24.35 -10.22
CA LEU A 359 -31.45 24.57 -11.54
C LEU A 359 -32.55 25.63 -11.43
N VAL A 360 -32.55 26.62 -12.32
CA VAL A 360 -33.63 27.60 -12.44
C VAL A 360 -34.14 27.62 -13.88
N ARG A 361 -35.46 27.47 -14.05
CA ARG A 361 -36.14 27.48 -15.36
C ARG A 361 -37.41 28.32 -15.34
N ILE A 362 -37.90 28.65 -16.53
CA ILE A 362 -39.20 29.31 -16.72
C ILE A 362 -40.24 28.21 -16.93
N LEU A 363 -41.33 28.24 -16.17
CA LEU A 363 -42.46 27.34 -16.36
C LEU A 363 -43.37 27.84 -17.48
N HIS A 364 -43.52 27.02 -18.50
CA HIS A 364 -44.53 27.17 -19.55
C HIS A 364 -45.80 26.38 -19.18
N PRO A 365 -46.97 26.70 -19.76
CA PRO A 365 -48.21 25.97 -19.50
C PRO A 365 -48.10 24.45 -19.75
N ASP A 366 -47.28 24.06 -20.74
CA ASP A 366 -47.06 22.65 -21.12
C ASP A 366 -45.80 22.05 -20.48
N SER A 367 -45.22 22.70 -19.47
CA SER A 367 -44.00 22.21 -18.83
C SER A 367 -44.28 21.00 -17.94
N LEU A 368 -43.57 19.89 -18.21
CA LEU A 368 -43.63 18.70 -17.38
C LEU A 368 -43.11 18.98 -15.94
N PRO A 369 -43.71 18.34 -14.92
CA PRO A 369 -43.20 18.36 -13.56
C PRO A 369 -41.74 17.87 -13.48
N ILE A 370 -40.95 18.49 -12.61
CA ILE A 370 -39.53 18.15 -12.45
C ILE A 370 -39.32 16.68 -12.08
N LYS A 371 -40.21 16.11 -11.25
CA LYS A 371 -40.13 14.71 -10.84
C LYS A 371 -40.24 13.76 -12.03
N GLU A 372 -41.04 14.10 -13.04
CA GLU A 372 -41.21 13.28 -14.25
C GLU A 372 -40.01 13.41 -15.18
N LEU A 373 -39.46 14.62 -15.34
CA LEU A 373 -38.28 14.87 -16.17
C LEU A 373 -37.00 14.20 -15.63
N LEU A 374 -36.87 14.11 -14.31
CA LEU A 374 -35.74 13.47 -13.66
C LEU A 374 -35.94 11.95 -13.49
N GLY A 375 -37.19 11.47 -13.54
CA GLY A 375 -37.53 10.05 -13.37
C GLY A 375 -37.22 9.17 -14.58
N SER A 376 -36.96 9.75 -15.75
CA SER A 376 -36.64 9.00 -16.99
C SER A 376 -35.14 8.83 -17.26
N GLY A 377 -34.27 9.33 -16.38
CA GLY A 377 -32.81 9.35 -16.56
C GLY A 377 -32.11 8.08 -16.05
N LYS A 378 -30.84 7.89 -16.46
CA LYS A 378 -29.96 6.85 -15.92
C LYS A 378 -29.61 7.08 -14.46
N LEU A 379 -29.66 8.32 -14.01
CA LEU A 379 -29.33 8.74 -12.65
C LEU A 379 -30.57 8.91 -11.76
N SER A 380 -31.76 8.49 -12.18
CA SER A 380 -33.03 8.71 -11.46
C SER A 380 -32.96 8.33 -9.98
N ASP A 381 -32.36 7.17 -9.67
CA ASP A 381 -32.29 6.62 -8.31
C ASP A 381 -31.24 7.30 -7.44
N SER A 382 -30.33 8.05 -8.08
CA SER A 382 -29.21 8.74 -7.44
C SER A 382 -29.47 10.23 -7.20
N ILE A 383 -30.63 10.73 -7.63
CA ILE A 383 -31.03 12.13 -7.50
C ILE A 383 -32.03 12.26 -6.35
N SER A 384 -31.67 13.03 -5.31
CA SER A 384 -32.60 13.45 -4.27
C SER A 384 -32.97 14.92 -4.46
N ILE A 385 -34.26 15.19 -4.65
CA ILE A 385 -34.75 16.57 -4.76
C ILE A 385 -34.96 17.11 -3.34
N ASP A 386 -34.20 18.13 -2.98
CA ASP A 386 -34.28 18.73 -1.65
C ASP A 386 -35.34 19.83 -1.59
N ARG A 387 -35.45 20.63 -2.67
CA ARG A 387 -36.32 21.82 -2.67
C ARG A 387 -36.78 22.17 -4.08
N ILE A 388 -38.06 22.51 -4.21
CA ILE A 388 -38.63 23.17 -5.39
C ILE A 388 -39.32 24.45 -4.90
N LYS A 389 -38.98 25.60 -5.49
CA LYS A 389 -39.55 26.90 -5.09
C LYS A 389 -39.74 27.82 -6.28
N VAL A 390 -40.84 28.55 -6.30
CA VAL A 390 -41.04 29.66 -7.24
C VAL A 390 -40.31 30.90 -6.70
N VAL A 391 -39.36 31.43 -7.46
CA VAL A 391 -38.46 32.53 -7.04
C VAL A 391 -38.66 33.83 -7.80
N GLY A 392 -39.76 33.93 -8.53
CA GLY A 392 -40.19 35.17 -9.16
C GLY A 392 -41.10 34.93 -10.37
N MET A 393 -41.54 36.02 -10.98
CA MET A 393 -42.36 35.99 -12.18
C MET A 393 -41.67 36.76 -13.31
N LEU A 394 -41.48 36.12 -14.45
CA LEU A 394 -41.07 36.80 -15.67
C LEU A 394 -42.27 37.53 -16.27
N ARG A 395 -42.14 38.86 -16.44
CA ARG A 395 -43.19 39.75 -16.98
C ARG A 395 -44.55 39.58 -16.28
N ARG A 396 -44.53 39.25 -14.98
CA ARG A 396 -45.73 38.97 -14.15
C ARG A 396 -46.64 37.83 -14.63
N LYS A 397 -46.22 37.03 -15.63
CA LYS A 397 -47.05 35.95 -16.21
C LYS A 397 -46.44 34.56 -16.09
N HIS A 398 -45.12 34.43 -16.21
CA HIS A 398 -44.47 33.12 -16.24
C HIS A 398 -43.63 32.89 -14.98
N PRO A 399 -43.96 31.90 -14.14
CA PRO A 399 -43.22 31.65 -12.91
C PRO A 399 -41.81 31.11 -13.21
N LYS A 400 -40.84 31.56 -12.43
CA LYS A 400 -39.48 31.00 -12.41
C LYS A 400 -39.41 29.95 -11.32
N GLU A 401 -39.18 28.71 -11.70
CA GLU A 401 -39.03 27.57 -10.80
C GLU A 401 -37.55 27.33 -10.54
N ALA A 402 -37.15 27.34 -9.27
CA ALA A 402 -35.84 26.95 -8.80
C ALA A 402 -35.92 25.60 -8.11
N THR A 403 -34.95 24.75 -8.40
CA THR A 403 -34.83 23.41 -7.85
C THR A 403 -33.43 23.19 -7.33
N VAL A 404 -33.36 22.71 -6.10
CA VAL A 404 -32.12 22.27 -5.47
C VAL A 404 -32.22 20.76 -5.35
N MET A 405 -31.28 20.07 -5.97
CA MET A 405 -31.20 18.63 -5.96
C MET A 405 -29.77 18.20 -5.62
N ARG A 406 -29.66 17.02 -5.02
CA ARG A 406 -28.40 16.38 -4.72
C ARG A 406 -28.26 15.15 -5.60
N ILE A 407 -27.11 15.00 -6.21
CA ILE A 407 -26.83 13.90 -7.12
C ILE A 407 -25.63 13.12 -6.59
N ARG A 408 -25.80 11.80 -6.47
CA ARG A 408 -24.75 10.89 -6.01
C ARG A 408 -24.21 10.11 -7.19
N LEU A 409 -22.90 10.05 -7.31
CA LEU A 409 -22.23 9.32 -8.40
C LEU A 409 -21.28 8.27 -7.81
N PRO A 410 -21.25 7.04 -8.34
CA PRO A 410 -20.32 6.02 -7.85
C PRO A 410 -18.87 6.47 -8.09
N SER A 411 -18.08 6.57 -7.01
CA SER A 411 -16.70 7.08 -7.03
C SER A 411 -15.79 6.23 -7.91
N ALA A 412 -16.01 4.91 -7.92
CA ALA A 412 -15.21 3.93 -8.66
C ALA A 412 -15.08 4.23 -10.16
N THR A 413 -16.11 4.80 -10.79
CA THR A 413 -16.12 5.15 -12.22
C THR A 413 -15.19 6.32 -12.55
N PHE A 414 -14.87 7.14 -11.54
CA PHE A 414 -14.06 8.35 -11.68
C PHE A 414 -12.71 8.24 -10.97
N LEU A 415 -12.34 7.06 -10.47
CA LEU A 415 -11.03 6.81 -9.87
C LEU A 415 -9.95 6.76 -10.95
N ARG A 416 -8.89 7.54 -10.74
CA ARG A 416 -7.67 7.52 -11.55
C ARG A 416 -6.75 6.37 -11.11
N GLU A 417 -5.71 6.08 -11.90
CA GLU A 417 -4.75 5.00 -11.59
C GLU A 417 -3.99 5.18 -10.25
N ASN A 418 -3.94 6.41 -9.75
CA ASN A 418 -3.36 6.79 -8.46
C ASN A 418 -4.41 6.88 -7.34
N PHE A 419 -5.63 6.37 -7.55
CA PHE A 419 -6.76 6.44 -6.61
C PHE A 419 -7.26 7.86 -6.28
N SER A 420 -6.84 8.88 -7.02
CA SER A 420 -7.48 10.21 -6.92
C SER A 420 -8.75 10.29 -7.77
N VAL A 421 -9.73 11.07 -7.33
CA VAL A 421 -11.02 11.21 -8.03
C VAL A 421 -10.97 12.27 -9.13
N ASP A 422 -11.51 11.96 -10.29
CA ASP A 422 -11.72 12.91 -11.39
C ASP A 422 -13.06 13.64 -11.27
N LEU A 423 -13.09 14.69 -10.45
CA LEU A 423 -14.29 15.54 -10.25
C LEU A 423 -14.76 16.23 -11.54
N LEU A 424 -13.86 16.48 -12.49
CA LEU A 424 -14.20 17.11 -13.76
C LEU A 424 -15.02 16.15 -14.63
N GLN A 425 -14.57 14.91 -14.75
CA GLN A 425 -15.29 13.88 -15.49
C GLN A 425 -16.66 13.61 -14.87
N ALA A 426 -16.74 13.52 -13.54
CA ALA A 426 -18.01 13.39 -12.82
C ALA A 426 -18.96 14.56 -13.13
N ARG A 427 -18.47 15.81 -13.09
CA ARG A 427 -19.27 16.99 -13.45
C ARG A 427 -19.77 16.96 -14.90
N LEU A 428 -18.93 16.53 -15.85
CA LEU A 428 -19.33 16.44 -17.26
C LEU A 428 -20.45 15.42 -17.48
N GLU A 429 -20.43 14.31 -16.73
CA GLU A 429 -21.49 13.31 -16.75
C GLU A 429 -22.81 13.88 -16.19
N LEU A 430 -22.75 14.65 -15.10
CA LEU A 430 -23.91 15.37 -14.57
C LEU A 430 -24.49 16.36 -15.58
N VAL A 431 -23.65 17.17 -16.23
CA VAL A 431 -24.10 18.12 -17.25
C VAL A 431 -24.78 17.39 -18.42
N LYS A 432 -24.22 16.24 -18.84
CA LYS A 432 -24.79 15.43 -19.91
C LYS A 432 -26.17 14.88 -19.53
N GLU A 433 -26.33 14.40 -18.30
CA GLU A 433 -27.62 13.91 -17.80
C GLU A 433 -28.65 15.04 -17.71
N MET A 434 -28.26 16.19 -17.16
CA MET A 434 -29.14 17.35 -17.06
C MET A 434 -29.57 17.85 -18.44
N LYS A 435 -28.69 17.76 -19.44
CA LYS A 435 -29.05 18.06 -20.84
C LYS A 435 -30.03 17.04 -21.43
N SER A 436 -29.94 15.77 -21.05
CA SER A 436 -30.88 14.75 -21.48
C SER A 436 -32.28 14.98 -20.89
N ALA A 437 -32.35 15.43 -19.63
CA ALA A 437 -33.62 15.66 -18.94
C ALA A 437 -34.31 16.99 -19.33
N PHE A 438 -33.55 18.07 -19.50
CA PHE A 438 -34.10 19.42 -19.69
C PHE A 438 -33.82 20.03 -21.07
N GLY A 439 -33.15 19.31 -21.98
CA GLY A 439 -32.67 19.85 -23.25
C GLY A 439 -31.41 20.71 -23.08
N GLU A 440 -31.23 21.76 -23.88
CA GLU A 440 -30.06 22.63 -23.71
C GLU A 440 -30.14 23.43 -22.39
N VAL A 441 -29.15 23.22 -21.51
CA VAL A 441 -29.01 23.90 -20.21
C VAL A 441 -27.71 24.70 -20.18
N ARG A 442 -27.76 25.93 -19.65
CA ARG A 442 -26.56 26.77 -19.47
C ARG A 442 -25.94 26.48 -18.10
N ASP A 443 -24.70 25.97 -18.11
CA ASP A 443 -23.88 25.83 -16.91
C ASP A 443 -23.24 27.19 -16.55
N TYR A 444 -23.74 27.84 -15.50
CA TYR A 444 -23.34 29.17 -15.07
C TYR A 444 -21.88 29.21 -14.61
N ASN A 445 -21.42 28.20 -13.87
CA ASN A 445 -20.03 28.07 -13.45
C ASN A 445 -19.18 27.19 -14.39
N GLY A 446 -19.76 26.68 -15.48
CA GLY A 446 -19.09 25.79 -16.43
C GLY A 446 -18.40 26.47 -17.60
N GLY A 447 -18.67 27.74 -17.91
CA GLY A 447 -18.16 28.38 -19.14
C GLY A 447 -16.63 28.38 -19.28
N MET A 448 -15.91 28.60 -18.17
CA MET A 448 -14.46 28.56 -18.15
C MET A 448 -13.94 27.11 -18.22
N ILE A 449 -14.61 26.19 -17.52
CA ILE A 449 -14.28 24.75 -17.47
C ILE A 449 -14.50 24.07 -18.83
N ALA A 450 -15.56 24.42 -19.54
CA ALA A 450 -15.86 23.95 -20.89
C ALA A 450 -14.77 24.37 -21.87
N LYS A 451 -14.37 25.65 -21.86
CA LYS A 451 -13.25 26.15 -22.66
C LYS A 451 -11.92 25.50 -22.29
N GLN A 452 -11.66 25.24 -21.02
CA GLN A 452 -10.46 24.48 -20.59
C GLN A 452 -10.49 23.05 -21.14
N SER A 453 -11.64 22.38 -21.10
CA SER A 453 -11.80 21.03 -21.63
C SER A 453 -11.63 20.99 -23.15
N GLU A 454 -12.18 21.96 -23.88
CA GLU A 454 -11.99 22.12 -25.32
C GLU A 454 -10.52 22.31 -25.67
N ASN A 455 -9.84 23.23 -24.98
CA ASN A 455 -8.43 23.49 -25.24
C ASN A 455 -7.54 22.29 -24.88
N PHE A 456 -7.88 21.57 -23.81
CA PHE A 456 -7.20 20.33 -23.44
C PHE A 456 -7.40 19.21 -24.49
N LYS A 457 -8.61 19.06 -25.03
CA LYS A 457 -8.88 18.13 -26.14
C LYS A 457 -8.11 18.52 -27.41
N ALA A 458 -8.03 19.81 -27.71
CA ALA A 458 -7.23 20.32 -28.82
C ALA A 458 -5.73 20.01 -28.62
N LEU A 459 -5.20 20.23 -27.41
CA LEU A 459 -3.82 19.87 -27.05
C LEU A 459 -3.56 18.35 -27.19
N LYS A 460 -4.48 17.50 -26.71
CA LYS A 460 -4.40 16.04 -26.91
C LYS A 460 -4.33 15.68 -28.39
N LYS A 461 -5.15 16.31 -29.23
CA LYS A 461 -5.17 16.09 -30.69
C LYS A 461 -3.85 16.50 -31.35
N GLU A 462 -3.23 17.59 -30.90
CA GLU A 462 -1.93 18.06 -31.38
C GLU A 462 -0.76 17.14 -31.00
N LEU A 463 -0.84 16.45 -29.85
CA LEU A 463 0.18 15.54 -29.34
C LEU A 463 0.06 14.10 -29.89
N ARG A 464 -1.11 13.71 -30.43
CA ARG A 464 -1.36 12.38 -31.02
C ARG A 464 -0.89 11.24 -30.11
N LYS A 465 0.02 10.38 -30.57
CA LYS A 465 0.53 9.21 -29.83
C LYS A 465 1.25 9.56 -28.52
N ASP A 466 1.84 10.75 -28.43
CA ASP A 466 2.52 11.19 -27.20
C ASP A 466 1.51 11.50 -26.07
N ALA A 467 0.28 11.88 -26.41
CA ALA A 467 -0.78 12.12 -25.44
C ALA A 467 -1.22 10.82 -24.75
N GLU A 468 -1.28 9.71 -25.48
CA GLU A 468 -1.64 8.40 -24.91
C GLU A 468 -0.52 7.86 -24.03
N LYS A 469 0.73 7.95 -24.50
CA LYS A 469 1.91 7.50 -23.76
C LYS A 469 2.09 8.22 -22.43
N HIS A 470 1.72 9.51 -22.36
CA HIS A 470 1.89 10.37 -21.19
C HIS A 470 0.57 10.94 -20.66
N ALA A 471 -0.55 10.21 -20.78
CA ALA A 471 -1.89 10.73 -20.50
C ALA A 471 -2.03 11.41 -19.14
N LEU A 472 -1.53 10.76 -18.09
CA LEU A 472 -1.62 11.26 -16.71
C LEU A 472 -0.71 12.47 -16.47
N LEU A 473 0.50 12.46 -17.06
CA LEU A 473 1.43 13.59 -17.00
C LEU A 473 0.88 14.81 -17.75
N LEU A 474 0.28 14.59 -18.92
CA LEU A 474 -0.34 15.64 -19.74
C LEU A 474 -1.50 16.32 -19.01
N GLN A 475 -2.33 15.54 -18.32
CA GLN A 475 -3.42 16.08 -17.52
C GLN A 475 -2.90 16.92 -16.35
N ASN A 476 -1.93 16.39 -15.60
CA ASN A 476 -1.31 17.13 -14.50
C ASN A 476 -0.62 18.41 -14.99
N PHE A 477 0.04 18.36 -16.14
CA PHE A 477 0.64 19.53 -16.79
C PHE A 477 -0.39 20.60 -17.10
N PHE A 478 -1.51 20.22 -17.72
CA PHE A 478 -2.53 21.18 -18.12
C PHE A 478 -3.19 21.87 -16.91
N HIS A 479 -3.41 21.12 -15.82
CA HIS A 479 -3.96 21.67 -14.58
C HIS A 479 -2.94 22.43 -13.74
N ALA A 480 -1.64 22.24 -13.97
CA ALA A 480 -0.57 22.98 -13.30
C ALA A 480 -0.31 24.35 -13.92
N ILE A 481 -0.99 24.71 -15.02
CA ILE A 481 -0.84 26.00 -15.69
C ILE A 481 -1.51 27.11 -14.88
N PHE A 482 -0.75 28.18 -14.63
CA PHE A 482 -1.21 29.39 -13.98
C PHE A 482 -0.76 30.64 -14.77
N PRO A 483 -1.62 31.64 -14.98
CA PRO A 483 -3.04 31.67 -14.57
C PRO A 483 -3.95 30.74 -15.39
N ALA A 484 -5.02 30.24 -14.75
CA ALA A 484 -5.99 29.33 -15.36
C ALA A 484 -6.75 29.94 -16.57
N ALA A 485 -6.76 31.27 -16.70
CA ALA A 485 -7.30 31.94 -17.88
C ALA A 485 -6.44 31.65 -19.13
N LEU A 486 -5.11 31.64 -19.00
CA LEU A 486 -4.21 31.39 -20.12
C LEU A 486 -4.31 29.95 -20.63
N SER A 487 -4.66 28.98 -19.78
CA SER A 487 -4.93 27.61 -20.24
C SER A 487 -6.19 27.49 -21.11
N THR A 488 -7.08 28.50 -21.12
CA THR A 488 -8.25 28.53 -22.02
C THR A 488 -8.03 29.25 -23.33
N THR A 489 -7.17 30.27 -23.34
CA THR A 489 -7.03 31.18 -24.49
C THR A 489 -5.79 30.92 -25.33
N LEU A 490 -4.77 30.26 -24.77
CA LEU A 490 -3.52 30.01 -25.50
C LEU A 490 -3.68 28.94 -26.58
N ASP A 491 -2.99 29.16 -27.70
CA ASP A 491 -2.89 28.20 -28.79
C ASP A 491 -2.30 26.86 -28.29
N PRO A 492 -3.00 25.72 -28.50
CA PRO A 492 -2.51 24.37 -28.21
C PRO A 492 -1.09 24.09 -28.70
N LYS A 493 -0.64 24.71 -29.80
CA LYS A 493 0.71 24.54 -30.33
C LYS A 493 1.80 25.05 -29.39
N LEU A 494 1.55 26.15 -28.68
CA LEU A 494 2.49 26.69 -27.69
C LEU A 494 2.56 25.78 -26.46
N LEU A 495 1.40 25.30 -25.99
CA LEU A 495 1.33 24.35 -24.88
C LEU A 495 2.03 23.03 -25.20
N LYS A 496 1.94 22.57 -26.46
CA LYS A 496 2.67 21.39 -26.95
C LYS A 496 4.18 21.56 -26.85
N ILE A 497 4.73 22.72 -27.23
CA ILE A 497 6.18 22.98 -27.13
C ILE A 497 6.62 22.91 -25.66
N LEU A 498 5.88 23.55 -24.76
CA LEU A 498 6.20 23.54 -23.33
C LEU A 498 6.09 22.13 -22.71
N PHE A 499 5.08 21.35 -23.11
CA PHE A 499 4.93 19.96 -22.68
C PHE A 499 6.06 19.06 -23.19
N GLN A 500 6.50 19.23 -24.44
CA GLN A 500 7.64 18.49 -24.98
C GLN A 500 8.93 18.81 -24.22
N MET A 501 9.17 20.08 -23.86
CA MET A 501 10.30 20.46 -23.01
C MET A 501 10.26 19.76 -21.64
N LEU A 502 9.08 19.60 -21.05
CA LEU A 502 8.91 18.85 -19.80
C LEU A 502 9.28 17.37 -19.98
N VAL A 503 8.76 16.71 -21.02
CA VAL A 503 9.04 15.30 -21.31
C VAL A 503 10.54 15.08 -21.57
N ASP A 504 11.17 15.96 -22.35
CA ASP A 504 12.60 15.90 -22.65
C ASP A 504 13.46 16.06 -21.38
N MET A 505 13.04 16.92 -20.44
CA MET A 505 13.74 17.09 -19.17
C MET A 505 13.54 15.91 -18.21
N MET A 506 12.40 15.24 -18.27
CA MET A 506 12.16 14.02 -17.50
C MET A 506 13.00 12.84 -17.99
N GLN A 507 13.30 12.78 -19.29
CA GLN A 507 14.16 11.75 -19.88
C GLN A 507 15.65 12.00 -19.63
N SER A 508 16.07 13.26 -19.41
CA SER A 508 17.45 13.58 -19.06
C SER A 508 17.78 13.25 -17.59
N SER A 509 18.54 12.18 -17.38
CA SER A 509 18.72 11.54 -16.07
C SER A 509 19.93 11.99 -15.23
N LYS A 510 20.73 12.97 -15.67
CA LYS A 510 22.08 13.19 -15.09
C LYS A 510 22.25 14.41 -14.18
N GLU A 511 21.40 15.43 -14.24
CA GLU A 511 21.62 16.68 -13.49
C GLU A 511 20.51 16.97 -12.47
N THR A 512 20.91 17.48 -11.30
CA THR A 512 20.08 17.89 -10.15
C THR A 512 19.39 19.24 -10.37
N VAL A 513 20.05 20.11 -11.14
CA VAL A 513 19.52 21.37 -11.67
C VAL A 513 19.80 21.39 -13.16
N LEU A 514 18.75 21.49 -13.97
CA LEU A 514 18.87 21.62 -15.43
C LEU A 514 17.95 22.76 -15.87
N LEU A 515 18.47 23.67 -16.68
CA LEU A 515 17.71 24.77 -17.28
C LEU A 515 17.73 24.59 -18.80
N LYS A 516 16.56 24.56 -19.43
CA LYS A 516 16.42 24.61 -20.88
C LYS A 516 15.60 25.82 -21.26
N SER A 517 16.10 26.61 -22.20
CA SER A 517 15.32 27.67 -22.85
C SER A 517 15.16 27.37 -24.32
N LYS A 518 14.05 27.83 -24.90
CA LYS A 518 13.76 27.73 -26.32
C LYS A 518 13.04 29.00 -26.75
N GLN A 519 13.56 29.66 -27.77
CA GLN A 519 12.84 30.71 -28.46
C GLN A 519 12.04 30.07 -29.60
N ALA A 520 10.74 30.34 -29.67
CA ALA A 520 9.93 29.95 -30.82
C ALA A 520 9.02 31.12 -31.22
N SER A 521 9.23 31.62 -32.43
CA SER A 521 8.61 32.85 -32.93
C SER A 521 8.91 34.04 -31.99
N ASP A 522 7.87 34.72 -31.53
CA ASP A 522 7.96 35.88 -30.63
C ASP A 522 7.89 35.50 -29.13
N TYR A 523 7.90 34.21 -28.80
CA TYR A 523 7.72 33.72 -27.44
C TYR A 523 8.97 33.05 -26.88
N LEU A 524 9.22 33.29 -25.59
CA LEU A 524 10.30 32.66 -24.85
C LEU A 524 9.76 31.55 -23.95
N PHE A 525 10.30 30.34 -24.11
CA PHE A 525 10.02 29.19 -23.28
C PHE A 525 11.21 28.92 -22.37
N VAL A 526 10.95 28.69 -21.09
CA VAL A 526 11.96 28.30 -20.11
C VAL A 526 11.43 27.13 -19.30
N MET A 527 12.24 26.10 -19.10
CA MET A 527 11.92 24.97 -18.25
C MET A 527 13.11 24.69 -17.34
N THR A 528 12.87 24.64 -16.04
CA THR A 528 13.88 24.29 -15.04
C THR A 528 13.45 23.10 -14.20
N LYS A 529 14.42 22.27 -13.87
CA LYS A 529 14.30 21.06 -13.06
C LYS A 529 15.08 21.31 -11.78
N LEU A 530 14.44 21.15 -10.63
CA LEU A 530 15.00 21.42 -9.31
C LEU A 530 14.75 20.24 -8.38
N SER A 531 15.75 19.86 -7.59
CA SER A 531 15.65 18.78 -6.61
C SER A 531 15.31 19.26 -5.19
N GLU A 532 15.39 20.57 -4.94
CA GLU A 532 15.20 21.18 -3.61
C GLU A 532 14.08 22.22 -3.60
N LEU A 533 13.31 22.26 -2.51
CA LEU A 533 12.21 23.21 -2.31
C LEU A 533 12.70 24.65 -2.09
N SER A 534 13.85 24.83 -1.44
CA SER A 534 14.49 26.13 -1.21
C SER A 534 14.81 26.84 -2.53
N LEU A 535 15.38 26.12 -3.49
CA LEU A 535 15.67 26.63 -4.83
C LEU A 535 14.40 27.02 -5.59
N LYS A 536 13.33 26.22 -5.47
CA LYS A 536 12.02 26.56 -6.04
C LYS A 536 11.52 27.92 -5.52
N GLN A 537 11.58 28.13 -4.21
CA GLN A 537 11.11 29.38 -3.59
C GLN A 537 11.95 30.59 -4.04
N LYS A 538 13.27 30.45 -4.16
CA LYS A 538 14.17 31.51 -4.66
C LYS A 538 13.89 31.89 -6.11
N VAL A 539 13.75 30.91 -7.00
CA VAL A 539 13.41 31.17 -8.42
C VAL A 539 12.08 31.91 -8.50
N TRP A 540 11.10 31.48 -7.71
CA TRP A 540 9.78 32.09 -7.71
C TRP A 540 9.77 33.53 -7.18
N SER A 541 10.39 33.79 -6.04
CA SER A 541 10.46 35.15 -5.46
C SER A 541 11.19 36.13 -6.38
N ARG A 542 12.20 35.66 -7.10
CA ARG A 542 12.92 36.48 -8.08
C ARG A 542 12.06 36.80 -9.30
N ILE A 543 11.27 35.84 -9.79
CA ILE A 543 10.33 36.09 -10.89
C ILE A 543 9.23 37.08 -10.46
N GLU A 544 8.71 36.95 -9.22
CA GLU A 544 7.74 37.91 -8.67
C GLU A 544 8.31 39.33 -8.59
N SER A 545 9.61 39.48 -8.29
CA SER A 545 10.27 40.79 -8.25
C SER A 545 10.33 41.50 -9.61
N LEU A 546 10.13 40.79 -10.72
CA LEU A 546 10.05 41.39 -12.07
C LEU A 546 8.70 42.04 -12.35
N HIS A 547 7.70 41.88 -11.47
CA HIS A 547 6.37 42.48 -11.59
C HIS A 547 5.71 42.26 -12.97
N ILE A 548 5.88 41.06 -13.52
CA ILE A 548 5.35 40.72 -14.85
C ILE A 548 3.82 40.58 -14.76
N PRO A 549 3.05 41.23 -15.66
CA PRO A 549 1.60 41.08 -15.70
C PRO A 549 1.16 39.62 -15.89
N SER A 550 0.08 39.22 -15.20
CA SER A 550 -0.41 37.83 -15.19
C SER A 550 -0.92 37.35 -16.56
N ASN A 551 -1.26 38.27 -17.47
CA ASN A 551 -1.62 37.97 -18.86
C ASN A 551 -0.40 37.80 -19.80
N GLU A 552 0.81 38.15 -19.34
CA GLU A 552 2.04 38.08 -20.14
C GLU A 552 2.94 36.90 -19.77
N LEU A 553 2.72 36.27 -18.61
CA LEU A 553 3.51 35.13 -18.15
C LEU A 553 2.60 33.95 -17.81
N LEU A 554 2.74 32.87 -18.59
CA LEU A 554 2.28 31.56 -18.17
C LEU A 554 3.38 30.89 -17.35
N SER A 555 2.98 30.36 -16.21
CA SER A 555 3.80 29.53 -15.35
C SER A 555 3.18 28.15 -15.20
N MET A 556 4.01 27.14 -15.05
CA MET A 556 3.62 25.76 -14.77
C MET A 556 4.49 25.26 -13.65
N GLN A 557 3.87 24.78 -12.57
CA GLN A 557 4.58 24.20 -11.45
C GLN A 557 4.13 22.76 -11.25
N MET A 558 5.03 21.81 -11.46
CA MET A 558 4.74 20.41 -11.25
C MET A 558 5.76 19.78 -10.32
N GLN A 559 5.28 18.93 -9.44
CA GLN A 559 6.13 18.01 -8.70
C GLN A 559 5.88 16.61 -9.23
N VAL A 560 6.91 15.99 -9.79
CA VAL A 560 6.86 14.60 -10.20
C VAL A 560 7.86 13.83 -9.35
N PHE A 561 7.35 12.99 -8.45
CA PHE A 561 8.12 12.34 -7.40
C PHE A 561 8.86 13.38 -6.51
N ASP A 562 10.19 13.37 -6.52
CA ASP A 562 11.04 14.23 -5.69
C ASP A 562 11.64 15.40 -6.49
N THR A 563 11.15 15.66 -7.69
CA THR A 563 11.70 16.69 -8.59
C THR A 563 10.63 17.70 -8.95
N PHE A 564 10.97 18.97 -8.75
CA PHE A 564 10.16 20.11 -9.14
C PHE A 564 10.51 20.51 -10.57
N TYR A 565 9.49 20.69 -11.38
CA TYR A 565 9.58 21.21 -12.73
C TYR A 565 8.86 22.55 -12.75
N LEU A 566 9.58 23.61 -13.12
CA LEU A 566 9.02 24.93 -13.32
C LEU A 566 9.12 25.26 -14.80
N GLY A 567 7.97 25.38 -15.46
CA GLY A 567 7.87 25.84 -16.83
C GLY A 567 7.38 27.28 -16.87
N PHE A 568 7.94 28.06 -17.78
CA PHE A 568 7.54 29.43 -18.04
C PHE A 568 7.39 29.64 -19.54
N LEU A 569 6.33 30.35 -19.92
CA LEU A 569 6.11 30.84 -21.26
C LEU A 569 5.84 32.34 -21.16
N TYR A 570 6.81 33.12 -21.63
CA TYR A 570 6.72 34.57 -21.63
C TYR A 570 6.19 35.06 -22.98
N LEU A 571 5.03 35.71 -22.92
CA LEU A 571 4.21 36.08 -24.08
C LEU A 571 4.56 37.45 -24.65
N ASN A 572 5.33 38.25 -23.92
CA ASN A 572 5.72 39.59 -24.37
C ASN A 572 6.81 39.49 -25.46
N PRO A 573 6.62 40.07 -26.66
CA PRO A 573 7.56 39.98 -27.77
C PRO A 573 8.83 40.85 -27.60
N ALA A 574 8.88 41.73 -26.59
CA ALA A 574 10.02 42.63 -26.38
C ALA A 574 11.28 41.86 -25.97
N ARG A 575 12.27 41.80 -26.88
CA ARG A 575 13.51 41.02 -26.71
C ARG A 575 14.33 41.42 -25.48
N ASP A 576 14.37 42.70 -25.13
CA ASP A 576 15.11 43.16 -23.96
C ASP A 576 14.50 42.60 -22.67
N LYS A 577 13.17 42.61 -22.56
CA LYS A 577 12.45 42.02 -21.42
C LYS A 577 12.59 40.51 -21.37
N GLN A 578 12.55 39.83 -22.53
CA GLN A 578 12.79 38.39 -22.63
C GLN A 578 14.20 38.02 -22.15
N LYS A 579 15.21 38.83 -22.53
CA LYS A 579 16.59 38.63 -22.09
C LYS A 579 16.73 38.81 -20.59
N THR A 580 16.19 39.89 -20.02
CA THR A 580 16.18 40.10 -18.56
C THR A 580 15.50 38.95 -17.82
N PHE A 581 14.37 38.46 -18.32
CA PHE A 581 13.68 37.31 -17.74
C PHE A 581 14.53 36.03 -17.80
N LEU A 582 15.19 35.77 -18.94
CA LEU A 582 16.04 34.60 -19.11
C LEU A 582 17.28 34.63 -18.20
N GLU A 583 17.88 35.79 -17.98
CA GLU A 583 19.07 35.97 -17.12
C GLU A 583 18.72 35.85 -15.62
N THR A 584 17.51 36.24 -15.24
CA THR A 584 17.04 36.21 -13.85
C THR A 584 17.00 34.79 -13.25
N ILE A 585 16.68 33.77 -14.05
CA ILE A 585 16.52 32.39 -13.58
C ILE A 585 17.87 31.74 -13.24
N PRO A 586 18.90 31.76 -14.10
CA PRO A 586 20.26 31.34 -13.75
C PRO A 586 20.84 32.08 -12.55
N GLU A 587 20.66 33.40 -12.45
CA GLU A 587 21.15 34.19 -11.31
C GLU A 587 20.61 33.69 -9.97
N SER A 588 19.32 33.33 -9.95
CA SER A 588 18.68 32.77 -8.74
C SER A 588 19.21 31.37 -8.35
N LEU A 589 19.82 30.66 -9.31
CA LEU A 589 20.40 29.33 -9.11
C LEU A 589 21.90 29.37 -8.81
N ALA A 590 22.62 30.40 -9.26
CA ALA A 590 24.07 30.56 -9.11
C ALA A 590 24.52 30.98 -7.69
N MET A 591 23.64 31.58 -6.88
CA MET A 591 23.92 32.00 -5.50
C MET A 591 24.16 30.85 -4.48
N ASN A 592 24.40 29.61 -4.95
CA ASN A 592 24.65 28.43 -4.13
C ASN A 592 25.96 27.68 -4.50
N ILE A 593 26.83 28.27 -5.35
CA ILE A 593 28.19 27.72 -5.63
C ILE A 593 29.30 28.50 -4.89
N MET A 594 28.94 29.58 -4.18
CA MET A 594 29.71 30.14 -3.06
C MET A 594 29.04 29.76 -1.76
#